data_AF-A0A6M0A227-F1
#
_entry.id   AF-A0A6M0A227-F1
#
_cell.length_a   1.000
_cell.length_b   1.000
_cell.length_c   1.000
_cell.angle_alpha   90.00
_cell.angle_beta   90.00
_cell.angle_gamma   90.00
#
_symmetry.space_group_name_H-M   'P 1'
#
loop_
_entity.id
_entity.type
_entity.pdbx_description
1 polymer ?
#
loop_
_entity_poly.entity_id
_entity_poly.type
_entity_poly.pdbx_seq_one_letter_code
_entity_poly.pdbx_strand_id
1 'polypeptide(L)'
;MGETEPSIFTYTSVDNSSKIIIAENDASNFWNPGKFSQFNWTYSDNALWYCQQVFDADTAEEAVSHEAADPSEPSNGGCGIPDNNFPWSQLIPQW
;
A
#
# COMPACT_ATOMS: atom_id res chain seq x y z
N MET A 1 -25.41 1.66 2.15
CA MET A 1 -24.49 2.31 3.11
C MET A 1 -23.11 2.14 2.51
N GLY A 2 -22.62 3.13 1.76
CA GLY A 2 -21.49 2.96 0.85
C GLY A 2 -20.56 4.19 0.84
N GLU A 3 -19.27 3.91 0.94
CA GLU A 3 -18.12 4.62 0.32
C GLU A 3 -17.93 6.14 0.50
N THR A 4 -18.52 6.81 1.51
CA THR A 4 -18.27 8.25 1.70
C THR A 4 -17.10 8.61 2.62
N GLU A 5 -16.62 7.67 3.44
CA GLU A 5 -15.53 7.93 4.39
C GLU A 5 -14.20 7.37 3.88
N PRO A 6 -13.08 8.10 4.06
CA PRO A 6 -11.77 7.62 3.67
C PRO A 6 -11.38 6.38 4.50
N SER A 7 -10.63 5.46 3.89
CA SER A 7 -9.96 4.41 4.66
C SER A 7 -8.80 5.01 5.45
N ILE A 8 -8.67 4.60 6.72
CA ILE A 8 -7.65 5.05 7.66
C ILE A 8 -6.65 3.92 7.88
N PHE A 9 -5.37 4.24 7.83
CA PHE A 9 -4.27 3.30 8.06
C PHE A 9 -3.29 3.91 9.05
N THR A 10 -3.02 3.22 10.15
CA THR A 10 -2.05 3.66 11.15
C THR A 10 -0.74 2.92 10.93
N TYR A 11 0.31 3.63 10.53
CA TYR A 11 1.62 3.00 10.31
C TYR A 11 2.18 2.46 11.64
N THR A 12 2.68 1.23 11.60
CA THR A 12 3.41 0.59 12.72
C THR A 12 4.90 0.61 12.49
N SER A 13 5.36 0.62 11.23
CA SER A 13 6.76 0.74 10.88
C SER A 13 6.96 1.40 9.51
N VAL A 14 8.13 2.01 9.33
CA VAL A 14 8.57 2.63 8.07
C VAL A 14 10.03 2.28 7.84
N ASP A 15 10.33 1.64 6.71
CA ASP A 15 11.68 1.42 6.20
C ASP A 15 11.90 2.25 4.94
N ASN A 16 12.61 3.37 5.09
CA ASN A 16 12.94 4.26 3.97
C ASN A 16 13.94 3.66 2.97
N SER A 17 14.79 2.73 3.42
CA SER A 17 15.80 2.12 2.55
C SER A 17 15.15 1.14 1.57
N SER A 18 14.21 0.35 2.06
CA SER A 18 13.42 -0.60 1.27
C SER A 18 12.15 0.02 0.68
N LYS A 19 11.80 1.25 1.07
CA LYS A 19 10.57 1.97 0.69
C LYS A 19 9.29 1.18 1.03
N ILE A 20 9.20 0.73 2.28
CA ILE A 20 8.10 -0.07 2.82
C ILE A 20 7.48 0.64 4.04
N ILE A 21 6.15 0.70 4.09
CA ILE A 21 5.37 1.05 5.29
C ILE A 21 4.53 -0.16 5.63
N ILE A 22 4.53 -0.55 6.91
CA ILE A 22 3.52 -1.47 7.45
C ILE A 22 2.52 -0.66 8.24
N ALA A 23 1.23 -0.93 8.04
CA ALA A 23 0.16 -0.22 8.72
C ALA A 23 -0.97 -1.16 9.15
N GLU A 24 -1.59 -0.84 10.28
CA GLU A 24 -2.85 -1.47 10.70
C GLU A 24 -4.02 -0.75 10.02
N ASN A 25 -4.93 -1.53 9.47
CA ASN A 25 -6.17 -1.06 8.88
C ASN A 25 -7.13 -0.71 10.01
N ASP A 26 -7.60 0.53 10.07
CA ASP A 26 -8.49 0.97 11.14
C ASP A 26 -9.74 0.09 11.23
N ALA A 27 -10.23 -0.15 12.45
CA ALA A 27 -11.39 -1.00 12.70
C ALA A 27 -12.68 -0.49 12.05
N SER A 28 -12.73 0.80 11.68
CA SER A 28 -13.83 1.42 10.94
C SER A 28 -13.73 1.31 9.42
N ASN A 29 -12.60 0.83 8.88
CA ASN A 29 -12.45 0.62 7.45
C ASN A 29 -13.48 -0.39 6.94
N PHE A 30 -14.09 -0.08 5.80
CA PHE A 30 -15.06 -0.99 5.17
C PHE A 30 -14.40 -2.30 4.72
N TRP A 31 -13.13 -2.24 4.31
CA TRP A 31 -12.35 -3.38 3.85
C TRP A 31 -11.26 -3.75 4.87
N ASN A 32 -11.18 -5.04 5.18
CA ASN A 32 -10.14 -5.66 6.01
C ASN A 32 -9.85 -4.92 7.34
N PRO A 33 -10.87 -4.58 8.15
CA PRO A 33 -10.67 -3.90 9.42
C PRO A 33 -9.84 -4.76 10.38
N GLY A 34 -8.87 -4.14 11.07
CA GLY A 34 -7.97 -4.80 12.02
C GLY A 34 -6.94 -5.75 11.37
N LYS A 35 -6.83 -5.76 10.04
CA LYS A 35 -5.75 -6.42 9.31
C LYS A 35 -4.56 -5.49 9.13
N PHE A 36 -3.46 -6.02 8.62
CA PHE A 36 -2.27 -5.27 8.29
C PHE A 36 -2.08 -5.15 6.78
N SER A 37 -1.66 -3.96 6.37
CA SER A 37 -1.30 -3.64 5.01
C SER A 37 0.20 -3.39 4.90
N GLN A 38 0.77 -3.80 3.77
CA GLN A 38 2.08 -3.35 3.32
C GLN A 38 1.87 -2.31 2.22
N PHE A 39 2.41 -1.12 2.41
CA PHE A 39 2.50 -0.11 1.38
C PHE A 39 3.93 0.03 0.88
N ASN A 40 4.08 0.23 -0.42
CA ASN A 40 5.36 0.53 -1.07
C ASN A 40 5.27 1.88 -1.78
N TRP A 41 6.40 2.57 -1.92
CA TRP A 41 6.46 3.78 -2.74
C TRP A 41 7.69 3.82 -3.63
N THR A 42 7.59 4.52 -4.75
CA THR A 42 8.71 4.76 -5.67
C THR A 42 8.61 6.12 -6.33
N TYR A 43 9.69 6.55 -6.97
CA TYR A 43 9.71 7.71 -7.83
C TYR A 43 9.95 7.26 -9.27
N SER A 44 9.07 7.65 -10.18
CA SER A 44 9.22 7.49 -11.63
C SER A 44 8.75 8.76 -12.31
N ASP A 45 9.49 9.21 -13.33
CA ASP A 45 9.14 10.38 -14.14
C ASP A 45 8.84 11.64 -13.30
N ASN A 46 9.67 11.88 -12.28
CA ASN A 46 9.55 12.99 -11.32
C ASN A 46 8.24 13.00 -10.50
N ALA A 47 7.48 11.91 -10.50
CA ALA A 47 6.28 11.73 -9.70
C ALA A 47 6.49 10.69 -8.59
N LEU A 48 5.80 10.88 -7.47
CA LEU A 48 5.71 9.89 -6.39
C LEU A 48 4.57 8.94 -6.71
N TRP A 49 4.83 7.65 -6.59
CA TRP A 49 3.87 6.56 -6.78
C TRP A 49 3.80 5.73 -5.52
N TYR A 50 2.63 5.21 -5.20
CA TYR A 50 2.44 4.31 -4.07
C TYR A 50 1.56 3.11 -4.45
N CYS A 51 1.78 2.02 -3.74
CA CYS A 51 1.07 0.77 -3.90
C CYS A 51 0.66 0.24 -2.53
N GLN A 52 -0.58 -0.23 -2.40
CA GLN A 52 -0.97 -1.14 -1.31
C GLN A 52 -0.71 -2.56 -1.78
N GLN A 53 0.47 -3.09 -1.44
CA GLN A 53 0.92 -4.40 -1.93
C GLN A 53 0.14 -5.53 -1.27
N VAL A 54 0.01 -5.46 0.06
CA VAL A 54 -0.76 -6.41 0.89
C VAL A 54 -1.87 -5.62 1.57
N PHE A 55 -3.06 -6.18 1.70
CA PHE A 55 -4.23 -5.48 2.23
C PHE A 55 -4.97 -6.20 3.37
N ASP A 56 -4.67 -7.48 3.63
CA ASP A 56 -5.43 -8.36 4.53
C ASP A 56 -4.58 -9.27 5.43
N ALA A 57 -3.29 -8.99 5.63
CA ALA A 57 -2.44 -9.80 6.50
C ALA A 57 -2.99 -9.82 7.94
N ASP A 58 -2.89 -10.96 8.63
CA ASP A 58 -3.35 -11.14 10.01
C ASP A 58 -2.45 -10.40 11.01
N THR A 59 -1.18 -10.20 10.66
CA THR A 59 -0.16 -9.60 11.54
C THR A 59 0.77 -8.65 10.79
N ALA A 60 1.42 -7.75 11.52
CA ALA A 60 2.45 -6.88 10.95
C ALA A 60 3.65 -7.70 10.42
N GLU A 61 4.00 -8.79 11.10
CA GLU A 61 5.07 -9.72 10.71
C GLU A 61 4.75 -10.43 9.40
N GLU A 62 3.51 -10.85 9.20
CA GLU A 62 3.06 -11.41 7.93
C GLU A 62 3.12 -10.35 6.83
N ALA A 63 2.59 -9.15 7.08
CA ALA A 63 2.58 -8.07 6.10
C ALA A 63 4.00 -7.75 5.57
N VAL A 64 5.01 -7.67 6.45
CA VAL A 64 6.41 -7.41 6.06
C VAL A 64 7.11 -8.60 5.40
N SER A 65 6.58 -9.81 5.55
CA SER A 65 7.19 -11.01 4.96
C SER A 65 6.94 -11.14 3.46
N HIS A 66 5.99 -10.37 2.92
CA HIS A 66 5.69 -10.33 1.50
C HIS A 66 6.74 -9.55 0.72
N GLU A 67 6.98 -9.98 -0.52
CA GLU A 67 7.82 -9.21 -1.44
C GLU A 67 7.21 -7.82 -1.69
N ALA A 68 8.08 -6.81 -1.72
CA ALA A 68 7.69 -5.46 -2.10
C ALA A 68 7.14 -5.44 -3.54
N ALA A 69 6.22 -4.52 -3.79
CA ALA A 69 5.71 -4.25 -5.13
C ALA A 69 6.84 -3.95 -6.12
N ASP A 70 6.71 -4.39 -7.37
CA ASP A 70 7.70 -4.13 -8.43
C ASP A 70 7.62 -2.68 -8.92
N PRO A 71 8.67 -1.86 -8.70
CA PRO A 71 8.62 -0.44 -9.01
C PRO A 71 9.11 -0.10 -10.42
N SER A 72 9.36 -1.08 -11.31
CA SER A 72 10.05 -0.84 -12.59
C SER A 72 9.23 -0.01 -13.58
N GLU A 73 7.92 -0.25 -13.68
CA GLU A 73 6.99 0.45 -14.55
C GLU A 73 5.66 0.73 -13.82
N PRO A 74 5.64 1.66 -12.83
CA PRO A 74 4.50 1.82 -11.92
C PRO A 74 3.22 2.28 -12.63
N SER A 75 3.32 2.87 -13.83
CA SER A 75 2.15 3.21 -14.64
C SER A 75 1.45 2.00 -15.27
N ASN A 76 2.13 0.85 -15.36
CA ASN A 76 1.68 -0.32 -16.12
C ASN A 76 1.32 -1.51 -15.23
N GLY A 77 1.99 -1.68 -14.08
CA GLY A 77 1.78 -2.85 -13.22
C GLY A 77 2.71 -2.87 -12.02
N GLY A 78 2.83 -4.05 -11.40
CA GLY A 78 3.76 -4.32 -10.30
C GLY A 78 3.16 -4.14 -8.90
N CYS A 79 1.90 -3.70 -8.80
CA CYS A 79 1.22 -3.47 -7.52
C CYS A 79 0.15 -4.53 -7.22
N GLY A 80 0.09 -4.92 -5.95
CA GLY A 80 -0.96 -5.74 -5.34
C GLY A 80 -0.74 -7.23 -5.55
N ILE A 81 -0.57 -8.00 -4.47
CA ILE A 81 -0.55 -9.46 -4.54
C ILE A 81 -1.97 -10.05 -4.50
N PRO A 82 -2.18 -11.26 -5.08
CA PRO A 82 -1.20 -12.12 -5.77
C PRO A 82 -0.98 -11.78 -7.25
N ASP A 83 -1.80 -10.91 -7.84
CA ASP A 83 -1.83 -10.74 -9.29
C ASP A 83 -0.67 -9.86 -9.83
N ASN A 84 -0.15 -8.93 -9.03
CA ASN A 84 0.89 -7.93 -9.35
C ASN A 84 0.69 -7.18 -10.68
N ASN A 85 -0.53 -7.20 -11.24
CA ASN A 85 -0.85 -6.65 -12.55
C ASN A 85 -1.55 -5.29 -12.46
N PHE A 86 -1.77 -4.77 -11.25
CA PHE A 86 -2.37 -3.46 -11.09
C PHE A 86 -1.31 -2.37 -11.21
N PRO A 87 -1.59 -1.29 -11.95
CA PRO A 87 -0.79 -0.08 -11.89
C PRO A 87 -0.74 0.47 -10.47
N TRP A 88 0.37 1.11 -10.15
CA TRP A 88 0.51 1.89 -8.93
C TRP A 88 -0.34 3.16 -8.99
N SER A 89 -0.63 3.73 -7.83
CA SER A 89 -1.32 5.02 -7.74
C SER A 89 -0.32 6.17 -7.75
N GLN A 90 -0.43 7.08 -8.72
CA GLN A 90 0.34 8.32 -8.70
C GLN A 90 -0.18 9.24 -7.59
N LEU A 91 0.69 9.74 -6.72
CA LEU A 91 0.32 10.74 -5.73
C LEU A 91 0.30 12.12 -6.41
N ILE A 92 -0.90 12.70 -6.56
CA ILE A 92 -1.11 14.02 -7.14
C ILE A 92 -1.32 15.03 -6.00
N PRO A 93 -0.34 15.92 -5.73
CA PRO A 93 -0.49 16.95 -4.72
C PRO A 93 -1.68 17.86 -5.06
N GLN A 94 -2.58 18.06 -4.09
CA GLN A 94 -3.62 19.07 -4.18
C GLN A 94 -3.09 20.31 -3.43
N TRP A 95 -2.81 21.39 -4.16
CA TRP A 95 -2.36 22.66 -3.60
C TRP A 95 -3.53 23.57 -3.24
#